data_AF-A0A317E8Z7-F1
#
_entry.id   AF-A0A317E8Z7-F1
#
_cell.length_a   1.000
_cell.length_b   1.000
_cell.length_c   1.000
_cell.angle_alpha   90.00
_cell.angle_beta   90.00
_cell.angle_gamma   90.00
#
_symmetry.space_group_name_H-M   'P 1'
#
loop_
_entity.id
_entity.type
_entity.pdbx_description
1 polymer ?
#
loop_
_entity_poly.entity_id
_entity_poly.type
_entity_poly.pdbx_seq_one_letter_code
_entity_poly.pdbx_strand_id
1 'polypeptide(L)'
;MSDVTFTFEVDEDLKNEFTAAADATDSDSAQVLRDLMRDFVRRQHEAADYDAWFRAQVQIGLDQARAGDLFSHEEVEAEAAAWRADLERKLGRRTI
;
A
#
# COMPACT_ATOMS: atom_id res chain seq x y z
N MET A 1 -24.29 -16.93 2.92
CA MET A 1 -23.15 -16.43 3.73
C MET A 1 -23.34 -16.99 5.12
N SER A 2 -22.37 -17.76 5.63
CA SER A 2 -22.41 -18.27 6.99
C SER A 2 -21.92 -17.17 7.94
N ASP A 3 -22.82 -16.65 8.77
CA ASP A 3 -22.43 -15.75 9.85
C ASP A 3 -21.70 -16.55 10.93
N VAL A 4 -20.58 -16.00 11.41
CA VAL A 4 -19.74 -16.59 12.45
C VAL A 4 -19.64 -15.57 13.59
N THR A 5 -19.96 -16.01 14.81
CA THR A 5 -19.88 -15.16 16.00
C THR A 5 -18.46 -15.17 16.58
N PHE A 6 -17.90 -13.98 16.81
CA PHE A 6 -16.62 -13.80 17.47
C PHE A 6 -16.86 -13.11 18.82
N THR A 7 -16.43 -13.74 19.92
CA THR A 7 -16.58 -13.19 21.28
C THR A 7 -15.19 -12.94 21.85
N PHE A 8 -14.97 -11.76 22.43
CA PHE A 8 -13.72 -11.38 23.07
C PHE A 8 -14.00 -10.45 24.23
N GLU A 9 -13.08 -10.40 25.18
CA GLU A 9 -13.17 -9.54 26.36
C GLU A 9 -12.44 -8.22 26.10
N VAL A 10 -13.02 -7.13 26.60
CA VAL A 10 -12.45 -5.78 26.57
C VAL A 10 -12.68 -5.13 27.92
N ASP A 11 -11.80 -4.19 28.26
CA ASP A 11 -12.00 -3.31 29.40
C ASP A 11 -13.30 -2.52 29.27
N GLU A 12 -13.99 -2.31 30.39
CA GLU A 12 -15.30 -1.64 30.40
C GLU A 12 -15.19 -0.19 29.94
N ASP A 13 -14.13 0.52 30.38
CA ASP A 13 -13.85 1.89 29.95
C ASP A 13 -13.60 1.96 28.44
N LEU A 14 -12.82 1.02 27.90
CA LEU A 14 -12.53 0.95 26.47
C LEU A 14 -13.79 0.67 25.64
N LYS A 15 -14.68 -0.21 26.12
CA LYS A 15 -15.98 -0.47 25.47
C LYS A 15 -16.80 0.82 25.40
N ASN A 16 -16.88 1.56 26.50
CA ASN A 16 -17.68 2.78 26.57
C ASN A 16 -17.12 3.87 25.64
N GLU A 17 -15.80 4.07 25.63
CA GLU A 17 -15.14 5.01 24.73
C GLU A 17 -15.34 4.63 23.25
N PHE A 18 -15.19 3.36 22.92
CA PHE A 18 -15.35 2.87 21.56
C PHE A 18 -16.78 3.06 21.05
N THR A 19 -17.78 2.72 21.87
CA THR A 19 -19.20 2.92 21.50
C THR A 19 -19.51 4.41 21.32
N ALA A 20 -19.05 5.27 22.23
CA ALA A 20 -19.25 6.72 22.09
C ALA A 20 -18.59 7.29 20.81
N ALA A 21 -17.40 6.81 20.45
CA ALA A 21 -16.72 7.21 19.22
C ALA A 21 -17.45 6.71 17.96
N ALA A 22 -17.96 5.48 17.98
CA ALA A 22 -18.74 4.92 16.87
C ALA A 22 -20.04 5.72 16.66
N ASP A 23 -20.77 6.01 17.74
CA ASP A 23 -22.00 6.80 17.72
C ASP A 23 -21.76 8.22 17.19
N ALA A 24 -20.65 8.86 17.55
CA ALA A 24 -20.27 10.18 17.02
C ALA A 24 -20.02 10.19 15.50
N THR A 25 -19.77 9.02 14.91
CA THR A 25 -19.57 8.83 13.46
C THR A 25 -20.77 8.18 12.77
N ASP A 26 -21.94 8.13 13.43
CA ASP A 26 -23.17 7.47 12.95
C ASP A 26 -22.94 6.02 12.49
N SER A 27 -21.96 5.34 13.11
CA SER A 27 -21.52 4.01 12.71
C SER A 27 -21.81 2.98 13.79
N ASP A 28 -22.27 1.81 13.39
CA ASP A 28 -22.49 0.69 14.31
C ASP A 28 -21.15 0.14 14.81
N SER A 29 -21.03 -0.07 16.13
CA SER A 29 -19.79 -0.57 16.76
C SER A 29 -19.32 -1.89 16.16
N ALA A 30 -20.23 -2.80 15.80
CA ALA A 30 -19.84 -4.07 15.18
C ALA A 30 -19.39 -3.87 13.73
N GLN A 31 -19.96 -2.90 13.00
CA GLN A 31 -19.49 -2.53 11.68
C GLN A 31 -18.08 -1.93 11.72
N VAL A 32 -17.81 -1.00 12.64
CA VAL A 32 -16.46 -0.43 12.84
C VAL A 32 -15.45 -1.54 13.14
N LEU A 33 -15.81 -2.50 14.01
CA LEU A 33 -14.94 -3.63 14.33
C LEU A 33 -14.64 -4.50 13.09
N ARG A 34 -15.66 -4.79 12.27
CA ARG A 34 -15.49 -5.56 11.02
C ARG A 34 -14.54 -4.85 10.06
N ASP A 35 -14.66 -3.54 9.92
CA ASP A 35 -13.81 -2.76 9.03
C ASP A 35 -12.37 -2.73 9.54
N LEU A 36 -12.18 -2.57 10.85
CA LEU A 36 -10.86 -2.63 11.49
C LEU A 36 -10.20 -4.01 11.30
N MET A 37 -10.97 -5.10 11.41
CA MET A 37 -10.49 -6.46 11.13
C MET A 37 -10.09 -6.64 9.67
N ARG A 38 -10.91 -6.18 8.71
CA ARG A 38 -10.58 -6.24 7.27
C ARG A 38 -9.31 -5.47 6.96
N ASP A 39 -9.21 -4.27 7.52
CA ASP A 39 -8.04 -3.41 7.37
C ASP A 39 -6.78 -4.02 7.98
N PHE A 40 -6.89 -4.65 9.15
CA PHE A 40 -5.76 -5.36 9.76
C PHE A 40 -5.28 -6.50 8.86
N VAL A 41 -6.19 -7.36 8.41
CA VAL A 41 -5.86 -8.48 7.50
C VAL A 41 -5.24 -7.96 6.21
N ARG A 42 -5.83 -6.92 5.59
CA ARG A 42 -5.30 -6.29 4.39
C ARG A 42 -3.88 -5.79 4.61
N ARG A 43 -3.61 -5.03 5.69
CA ARG A 43 -2.27 -4.53 6.00
C ARG A 43 -1.25 -5.64 6.20
N GLN A 44 -1.64 -6.74 6.84
CA GLN A 44 -0.74 -7.88 7.04
C GLN A 44 -0.41 -8.59 5.71
N HIS A 45 -1.40 -8.75 4.84
CA HIS A 45 -1.16 -9.27 3.48
C HIS A 45 -0.30 -8.32 2.65
N GLU A 46 -0.64 -7.03 2.63
CA GLU A 46 0.14 -6.01 1.90
C GLU A 46 1.58 -5.93 2.40
N ALA A 47 1.82 -6.02 3.71
CA ALA A 47 3.17 -6.02 4.25
C ALA A 47 3.96 -7.28 3.85
N ALA A 48 3.32 -8.45 3.88
CA ALA A 48 3.94 -9.71 3.47
C ALA A 48 4.20 -9.75 1.96
N ASP A 49 3.24 -9.30 1.15
CA ASP A 49 3.34 -9.23 -0.30
C ASP A 49 4.36 -8.17 -0.74
N TYR A 50 4.39 -7.02 -0.06
CA TYR A 50 5.39 -5.98 -0.28
C TYR A 50 6.80 -6.46 0.07
N ASP A 51 6.99 -7.14 1.21
CA ASP A 51 8.32 -7.68 1.58
C ASP A 51 8.77 -8.76 0.59
N ALA A 52 7.87 -9.66 0.17
CA ALA A 52 8.17 -10.68 -0.83
C ALA A 52 8.55 -10.05 -2.19
N TRP A 53 7.77 -9.07 -2.64
CA TRP A 53 8.06 -8.31 -3.86
C TRP A 53 9.39 -7.56 -3.76
N PHE A 54 9.63 -6.87 -2.64
CA PHE A 54 10.84 -6.07 -2.41
C PHE A 54 12.09 -6.95 -2.44
N ARG A 55 12.06 -8.09 -1.75
CA ARG A 55 13.17 -9.06 -1.78
C ARG A 55 13.44 -9.59 -3.19
N ALA A 56 12.39 -9.83 -3.98
CA ALA A 56 12.54 -10.23 -5.37
C ALA A 56 13.20 -9.13 -6.22
N GLN A 57 12.79 -7.87 -6.06
CA GLN A 57 13.41 -6.74 -6.78
C GLN A 57 14.88 -6.54 -6.38
N VAL A 58 15.21 -6.67 -5.09
CA VAL A 58 16.60 -6.61 -4.62
C VAL A 58 17.43 -7.72 -5.24
N GLN A 59 16.92 -8.95 -5.30
CA GLN A 59 17.63 -10.07 -5.90
C GLN A 59 17.89 -9.85 -7.40
N ILE A 60 16.91 -9.32 -8.14
CA ILE A 60 17.07 -8.95 -9.55
C ILE A 60 18.20 -7.94 -9.72
N GLY A 61 18.22 -6.88 -8.91
CA GLY A 61 19.28 -5.86 -8.98
C GLY A 61 20.67 -6.41 -8.65
N LEU A 62 20.77 -7.30 -7.66
CA LEU A 62 22.03 -7.98 -7.33
C LEU A 62 22.52 -8.86 -8.49
N ASP A 63 21.61 -9.58 -9.16
CA ASP A 63 21.97 -10.46 -10.26
C ASP A 63 22.36 -9.68 -11.52
N GLN A 64 21.68 -8.56 -11.82
CA GLN A 64 22.07 -7.61 -12.87
C GLN A 64 23.46 -7.01 -12.61
N ALA A 65 23.70 -6.54 -11.38
CA ALA A 65 25.00 -6.01 -10.99
C ALA A 65 26.12 -7.05 -11.14
N ARG A 66 25.85 -8.32 -10.77
CA ARG A 66 26.80 -9.43 -10.97
C ARG A 66 27.03 -9.76 -12.44
N ALA A 67 26.00 -9.64 -13.27
CA ALA A 67 26.11 -9.82 -14.72
C ALA A 67 26.83 -8.65 -15.42
N GLY A 68 27.01 -7.52 -14.74
CA GLY A 68 27.59 -6.30 -15.30
C GLY A 68 26.58 -5.45 -16.07
N ASP A 69 25.29 -5.75 -15.96
CA ASP A 69 24.18 -5.00 -16.56
C ASP A 69 23.88 -3.73 -15.75
N LEU A 70 24.87 -2.84 -15.68
CA LEU A 70 24.82 -1.59 -14.93
C LEU A 70 24.93 -0.40 -15.88
N PHE A 71 24.13 0.63 -15.60
CA PHE A 71 24.20 1.90 -16.30
C PHE A 71 24.93 2.93 -15.45
N SER A 72 25.70 3.79 -16.10
CA SER A 72 26.26 4.95 -15.41
C SER A 72 25.16 5.96 -15.06
N HIS A 73 25.42 6.78 -14.04
CA HIS A 73 24.50 7.85 -13.66
C HIS A 73 24.21 8.81 -14.82
N GLU A 74 25.23 9.12 -15.63
CA GLU A 74 25.10 10.05 -16.76
C GLU A 74 24.20 9.48 -17.87
N GLU A 75 24.31 8.19 -18.17
CA GLU A 75 23.45 7.51 -19.15
C GLU A 75 21.98 7.52 -18.71
N VAL A 76 21.72 7.22 -17.42
CA VAL A 76 20.37 7.21 -16.86
C VAL A 76 19.74 8.60 -16.89
N GLU A 77 20.48 9.64 -16.52
CA GLU A 77 19.98 11.02 -16.54
C GLU A 77 19.70 11.51 -17.96
N ALA A 78 20.55 11.15 -18.93
CA ALA A 78 20.33 11.50 -20.33
C ALA A 78 19.04 10.86 -20.89
N GLU A 79 18.82 9.58 -20.61
CA GLU A 79 17.60 8.88 -21.02
C GLU A 79 16.35 9.45 -20.32
N ALA A 80 16.43 9.69 -19.01
CA ALA A 80 15.34 10.28 -18.23
C ALA A 80 14.99 11.69 -18.73
N ALA A 81 15.97 12.50 -19.11
CA ALA A 81 15.75 13.83 -19.70
C ALA A 81 15.04 13.72 -21.06
N ALA A 82 15.47 12.78 -21.92
CA ALA A 82 14.82 12.54 -23.20
C ALA A 82 13.36 12.08 -23.04
N TRP A 83 13.11 11.18 -22.08
CA TRP A 83 11.76 10.70 -21.75
C TRP A 83 10.85 11.83 -21.26
N ARG A 84 11.35 12.69 -20.35
CA ARG A 84 10.59 13.86 -19.85
C ARG A 84 10.24 14.83 -20.98
N ALA A 85 11.19 15.16 -21.85
CA ALA A 85 10.95 16.04 -22.99
C ALA A 85 9.90 15.46 -23.96
N ASP A 86 9.90 14.15 -24.18
CA ASP A 86 8.89 13.48 -24.99
C ASP A 86 7.49 13.51 -24.35
N LEU A 87 7.41 13.30 -23.03
CA LEU A 87 6.16 13.42 -22.28
C LEU A 87 5.60 14.84 -22.34
N GLU A 88 6.44 15.86 -22.13
CA GLU A 88 6.04 17.27 -22.23
C GLU A 88 5.49 17.61 -23.62
N ARG A 89 6.18 17.15 -24.68
CA ARG A 89 5.71 17.30 -26.06
C ARG A 89 4.34 16.65 -26.27
N LYS A 90 4.14 15.43 -25.77
CA LYS A 90 2.86 14.70 -25.90
C LYS A 90 1.72 15.36 -25.12
N LEU A 91 2.00 15.92 -23.96
CA LEU A 91 1.02 16.66 -23.15
C LEU A 91 0.65 17.98 -23.80
N GLY A 92 1.63 18.76 -24.26
CA GLY A 92 1.39 20.00 -25.01
C GLY A 92 0.61 19.79 -26.31
N ARG A 93 0.76 18.61 -26.95
CA ARG A 93 -0.03 18.24 -28.15
C ARG A 93 -1.48 17.86 -27.86
N ARG A 94 -1.86 17.69 -26.60
CA ARG A 94 -3.21 17.27 -26.16
C ARG A 94 -4.06 18.44 -25.66
N THR A 95 -3.51 19.65 -25.58
CA THR A 95 -4.16 20.86 -25.01
C THR A 95 -4.60 21.87 -26.09
N ILE A 96 -4.96 21.42 -27.30
CA ILE A 96 -5.56 22.27 -28.35
C ILE A 96 -6.78 21.56 -28.93
#